data_AF-A0A518FTJ5-F1
#
_entry.id   AF-A0A518FTJ5-F1
#
_cell.length_a   1.000
_cell.length_b   1.000
_cell.length_c   1.000
_cell.angle_alpha   90.00
_cell.angle_beta   90.00
_cell.angle_gamma   90.00
#
_symmetry.space_group_name_H-M   'P 1'
#
loop_
_entity.id
_entity.type
_entity.pdbx_description
1 polymer ?
#
loop_
_entity_poly.entity_id
_entity_poly.type
_entity_poly.pdbx_seq_one_letter_code
_entity_poly.pdbx_strand_id
1 'polypeptide(L)'
;MIILQNEPLMRGNGGKAHWADFCIRTGGEEVLVCNRYRSGLSHIQYQRLIEKNSNARTWSWRTMRRNPEVYVKGRIRHPDHKTILLPDWHRVVMNTENQSRAMRNVAFLD
;
A
#
# COMPACT_ATOMS: atom_id res chain seq x y z
N MET A 1 2.36 -19.59 0.53
CA MET A 1 1.40 -18.47 0.49
C MET A 1 0.92 -18.23 1.91
N ILE A 2 0.98 -17.00 2.41
CA ILE A 2 0.54 -16.67 3.77
C ILE A 2 -0.87 -16.09 3.69
N ILE A 3 -1.79 -16.60 4.51
CA ILE A 3 -3.12 -16.04 4.70
C ILE A 3 -3.11 -15.25 6.01
N LEU A 4 -3.19 -13.93 5.88
CA LEU A 4 -3.31 -13.01 6.99
C LEU A 4 -4.77 -12.88 7.41
N GLN A 5 -5.02 -12.62 8.69
CA GLN A 5 -6.36 -12.49 9.26
C GLN A 5 -6.59 -11.11 9.85
N ASN A 6 -7.81 -10.58 9.74
CA ASN A 6 -8.18 -9.26 10.26
C ASN A 6 -7.26 -8.14 9.76
N GLU A 7 -7.05 -8.10 8.45
CA GLU A 7 -6.12 -7.18 7.82
C GLU A 7 -6.82 -5.87 7.40
N PRO A 8 -6.22 -4.70 7.70
CA PRO A 8 -6.72 -3.43 7.21
C PRO A 8 -6.32 -3.21 5.74
N LEU A 9 -7.25 -2.67 4.96
CA LEU A 9 -7.03 -2.09 3.65
C LEU A 9 -7.35 -0.60 3.73
N MET A 10 -6.32 0.23 3.61
CA MET A 10 -6.43 1.67 3.82
C MET A 10 -5.83 2.42 2.64
N ARG A 11 -6.50 3.49 2.20
CA ARG A 11 -5.90 4.48 1.29
C ARG A 11 -5.05 5.42 2.14
N GLY A 12 -3.86 5.80 1.67
CA GLY A 12 -3.04 6.80 2.37
C GLY A 12 -3.81 8.09 2.70
N ASN A 13 -3.39 8.82 3.74
CA ASN A 13 -4.04 10.02 4.31
C ASN A 13 -5.35 9.79 5.11
N GLY A 14 -5.34 8.87 6.07
CA GLY A 14 -6.22 8.97 7.26
C GLY A 14 -7.69 8.61 7.08
N GLY A 15 -8.06 7.89 6.01
CA GLY A 15 -9.39 7.30 5.88
C GLY A 15 -9.60 6.10 6.80
N LYS A 16 -10.86 5.77 7.10
CA LYS A 16 -11.20 4.54 7.83
C LYS A 16 -10.86 3.31 6.98
N ALA A 17 -10.24 2.31 7.59
CA ALA A 17 -9.83 1.11 6.88
C ALA A 17 -11.04 0.21 6.56
N HIS A 18 -10.96 -0.50 5.44
CA HIS A 18 -11.77 -1.70 5.22
C HIS A 18 -11.06 -2.86 5.90
N TRP A 19 -11.73 -3.56 6.79
CA TRP A 19 -11.17 -4.70 7.51
C TRP A 19 -11.58 -6.00 6.82
N ALA A 20 -10.59 -6.71 6.28
CA ALA A 20 -10.78 -8.01 5.63
C ALA A 20 -10.57 -9.16 6.62
N ASP A 21 -11.48 -10.12 6.64
CA ASP A 21 -11.30 -11.35 7.43
C ASP A 21 -10.05 -12.11 6.99
N PHE A 22 -9.84 -12.27 5.68
CA PHE A 22 -8.68 -12.94 5.11
C PHE A 22 -8.03 -12.11 4.01
N CYS A 23 -6.70 -12.03 4.03
CA CYS A 23 -5.92 -11.28 3.06
C CYS A 23 -4.64 -12.03 2.66
N ILE A 24 -4.31 -11.98 1.37
CA ILE A 24 -3.03 -12.43 0.84
C ILE A 24 -2.34 -11.23 0.21
N ARG A 25 -1.05 -11.06 0.53
CA ARG A 25 -0.19 -10.02 -0.03
C ARG A 25 1.00 -10.72 -0.68
N THR A 26 1.23 -10.45 -1.97
CA THR A 26 2.29 -11.13 -2.73
C THR A 26 2.86 -10.22 -3.82
N GLY A 27 4.10 -10.49 -4.23
CA GLY A 27 4.78 -9.71 -5.26
C GLY A 27 5.07 -8.27 -4.82
N GLY A 28 5.15 -7.35 -5.78
CA GLY A 28 5.55 -5.96 -5.52
C GLY A 28 7.05 -5.77 -5.34
N GLU A 29 7.50 -4.53 -5.48
CA GLU A 29 8.90 -4.11 -5.37
C GLU A 29 9.19 -3.55 -3.98
N GLU A 30 10.26 -3.98 -3.32
CA GLU A 30 10.69 -3.36 -2.07
C GLU A 30 11.19 -1.93 -2.31
N VAL A 31 10.63 -0.97 -1.58
CA VAL A 31 10.97 0.45 -1.68
C VAL A 31 11.17 1.10 -0.32
N LEU A 32 12.05 2.10 -0.25
CA LEU A 32 12.23 2.96 0.91
C LEU A 32 11.39 4.23 0.75
N VAL A 33 10.53 4.51 1.73
CA VAL A 33 9.58 5.63 1.72
C VAL A 33 9.91 6.59 2.85
N CYS A 34 9.79 7.89 2.59
CA CYS A 34 9.77 8.94 3.62
C CYS A 34 8.83 10.07 3.17
N ASN A 35 8.63 11.09 4.03
CA ASN A 35 7.73 12.22 3.71
C ASN A 35 8.08 12.93 2.39
N ARG A 36 9.35 12.94 1.99
CA ARG A 36 9.86 13.53 0.74
C ARG A 36 9.69 12.60 -0.46
N TYR A 37 9.75 11.28 -0.26
CA TYR A 37 9.65 10.26 -1.30
C TYR A 37 8.44 9.35 -1.04
N ARG A 38 7.24 9.91 -1.20
CA ARG A 38 5.98 9.25 -0.85
C ARG A 38 5.64 8.04 -1.72
N SER A 39 6.14 7.96 -2.95
CA SER A 39 5.96 6.80 -3.86
C SER A 39 7.08 5.75 -3.71
N GLY A 40 8.02 5.97 -2.79
CA GLY A 40 9.15 5.09 -2.52
C GLY A 40 10.29 5.16 -3.54
N LEU A 41 11.50 4.92 -3.04
CA LEU A 41 12.72 4.73 -3.83
C LEU A 41 13.10 3.26 -3.85
N SER A 42 13.54 2.75 -4.99
CA SER A 42 14.24 1.45 -5.01
C SER A 42 15.54 1.54 -4.21
N HIS A 43 16.09 0.41 -3.81
CA HIS A 43 17.34 0.37 -3.05
C HIS A 43 18.48 1.13 -3.78
N ILE A 44 18.60 0.95 -5.10
CA ILE A 44 19.61 1.63 -5.92
C ILE A 44 19.41 3.15 -5.93
N GLN A 45 18.16 3.61 -6.01
CA GLN A 45 17.84 5.05 -5.98
C GLN A 45 18.14 5.65 -4.60
N TYR A 46 17.84 4.92 -3.53
CA TYR A 46 18.17 5.31 -2.17
C TYR A 46 19.69 5.43 -1.97
N GLN A 47 20.48 4.43 -2.42
CA GLN A 47 21.95 4.48 -2.32
C GLN A 47 22.53 5.71 -3.03
N ARG A 48 22.11 5.96 -4.28
CA ARG A 48 22.54 7.15 -5.04
C ARG A 48 22.16 8.46 -4.36
N LEU A 49 21.03 8.50 -3.66
CA LEU A 49 20.59 9.67 -2.90
C LEU A 49 21.52 9.92 -1.70
N ILE A 50 21.80 8.90 -0.89
CA ILE A 50 22.62 9.06 0.31
C ILE A 50 24.10 9.31 -0.01
N GLU A 51 24.59 8.86 -1.16
CA GLU A 51 25.93 9.20 -1.68
C GLU A 51 26.03 10.70 -2.01
N LYS A 52 25.01 11.26 -2.66
CA LYS A 52 24.97 12.68 -3.03
C LYS A 52 24.62 13.59 -1.85
N ASN A 53 23.87 13.07 -0.88
CA ASN A 53 23.41 13.80 0.29
C ASN A 53 23.40 12.87 1.49
N SER A 54 24.52 12.83 2.23
CA SER A 54 24.67 11.99 3.41
C SER A 54 23.63 12.29 4.50
N ASN A 55 23.17 13.54 4.61
CA ASN A 55 22.11 13.92 5.55
C ASN A 55 20.77 13.24 5.24
N ALA A 56 20.55 12.75 4.01
CA ALA A 56 19.33 12.03 3.68
C ALA A 56 19.12 10.77 4.52
N ARG A 57 20.19 10.17 5.09
CA ARG A 57 20.10 9.00 5.98
C ARG A 57 19.28 9.26 7.25
N THR A 58 19.21 10.51 7.71
CA THR A 58 18.52 10.87 8.97
C THR A 58 17.01 11.03 8.80
N TRP A 59 16.51 10.99 7.57
CA TRP A 59 15.09 11.13 7.31
C TRP A 59 14.36 9.87 7.79
N SER A 60 13.10 10.02 8.21
CA SER A 60 12.28 8.93 8.74
C SER A 60 11.89 7.93 7.64
N TRP A 61 12.85 7.11 7.22
CA TRP A 61 12.67 6.07 6.21
C TRP A 61 11.93 4.87 6.79
N ARG A 62 11.09 4.25 5.95
CA ARG A 62 10.46 2.96 6.21
C ARG A 62 10.50 2.12 4.95
N THR A 63 10.66 0.81 5.11
CA THR A 63 10.55 -0.14 4.00
C THR A 63 9.08 -0.47 3.77
N MET A 64 8.66 -0.47 2.51
CA MET A 64 7.31 -0.84 2.06
C MET A 64 7.41 -1.65 0.77
N ARG A 65 6.31 -2.29 0.35
CA ARG A 65 6.18 -2.93 -0.95
C ARG A 65 5.36 -2.06 -1.89
N ARG A 66 5.92 -1.73 -3.04
CA ARG A 66 5.27 -0.99 -4.11
C ARG A 66 4.56 -1.92 -5.07
N ASN A 67 3.29 -1.63 -5.34
CA ASN A 67 2.42 -2.37 -6.25
C ASN A 67 2.39 -3.90 -6.00
N PRO A 68 2.19 -4.37 -4.75
CA PRO A 68 1.91 -5.78 -4.52
C PRO A 68 0.54 -6.15 -5.07
N GLU A 69 0.34 -7.43 -5.32
CA GLU A 69 -0.99 -7.98 -5.50
C GLU A 69 -1.60 -8.30 -4.14
N VAL A 70 -2.85 -7.86 -3.96
CA VAL A 70 -3.61 -8.06 -2.74
C VAL A 70 -4.90 -8.79 -3.09
N TYR A 71 -5.17 -9.89 -2.39
CA TYR A 71 -6.39 -10.67 -2.54
C TYR A 71 -7.11 -10.78 -1.20
N VAL A 72 -8.44 -10.68 -1.20
CA VAL A 72 -9.27 -10.81 0.01
C VAL A 72 -10.39 -11.81 -0.16
N LYS A 73 -10.82 -12.39 0.97
CA LYS A 73 -11.95 -13.32 1.07
C LYS A 73 -12.65 -13.14 2.41
N GLY A 74 -13.92 -13.51 2.49
CA GLY A 74 -14.73 -13.44 3.71
C GLY A 74 -15.45 -12.10 3.85
N ARG A 75 -15.62 -11.63 5.09
CA ARG A 75 -16.29 -10.35 5.35
C ARG A 75 -15.33 -9.19 5.18
N ILE A 76 -15.78 -8.15 4.50
CA ILE A 76 -15.12 -6.86 4.40
C ILE A 76 -15.96 -5.85 5.18
N ARG A 77 -15.44 -5.41 6.32
CA ARG A 77 -16.13 -4.53 7.27
C ARG A 77 -15.65 -3.10 7.12
N HIS A 78 -16.57 -2.15 7.05
CA HIS A 78 -16.29 -0.73 7.07
C HIS A 78 -17.36 -0.03 7.92
N PRO A 79 -17.02 0.98 8.72
CA PRO A 79 -18.00 1.65 9.58
C PRO A 79 -19.05 2.47 8.82
N ASP A 80 -18.75 2.90 7.59
CA ASP A 80 -19.65 3.80 6.84
C ASP A 80 -20.58 3.04 5.86
N HIS A 81 -20.50 1.71 5.76
CA HIS A 81 -21.40 0.93 4.91
C HIS A 81 -21.62 -0.48 5.45
N LYS A 82 -22.63 -1.18 4.90
CA LYS A 82 -22.90 -2.59 5.27
C LYS A 82 -21.72 -3.48 4.91
N THR A 83 -21.46 -4.49 5.74
CA THR A 83 -20.44 -5.51 5.49
C THR A 83 -20.67 -6.18 4.14
N ILE A 84 -19.60 -6.31 3.36
CA ILE A 84 -19.59 -7.03 2.08
C ILE A 84 -19.13 -8.45 2.36
N LEU A 85 -19.78 -9.45 1.76
CA LEU A 85 -19.37 -10.85 1.83
C LEU A 85 -18.77 -11.28 0.49
N LEU A 86 -17.53 -11.78 0.52
CA LEU A 86 -16.81 -12.30 -0.63
C LEU A 86 -16.59 -13.81 -0.43
N PRO A 87 -17.36 -14.70 -1.10
CA PRO A 87 -17.26 -16.14 -0.89
C PRO A 87 -15.93 -16.74 -1.37
N ASP A 88 -15.31 -16.08 -2.35
CA ASP A 88 -14.05 -16.50 -2.98
C ASP A 88 -12.98 -15.41 -2.90
N TRP A 89 -11.78 -15.72 -3.37
CA TRP A 89 -10.68 -14.77 -3.43
C TRP A 89 -10.93 -13.72 -4.52
N HIS A 90 -10.89 -12.45 -4.13
CA HIS A 90 -11.06 -11.32 -5.02
C HIS A 90 -9.81 -10.43 -4.99
N ARG A 91 -9.34 -10.00 -6.17
CA ARG A 91 -8.23 -9.07 -6.27
C ARG A 91 -8.67 -7.67 -5.87
N VAL A 92 -7.92 -7.04 -4.97
CA VAL A 92 -8.11 -5.65 -4.58
C VAL A 92 -7.46 -4.76 -5.63
N VAL A 93 -8.20 -3.76 -6.12
CA VAL A 93 -7.75 -2.78 -7.12
C VAL A 93 -8.07 -1.36 -6.66
N MET A 94 -7.34 -0.35 -7.16
CA MET A 94 -7.62 1.04 -6.78
C MET A 94 -8.83 1.48 -7.55
N ASN A 95 -9.81 2.07 -6.86
CA ASN A 95 -10.81 2.84 -7.58
C ASN A 95 -10.10 4.00 -8.32
N THR A 96 -10.34 4.09 -9.63
CA THR A 96 -9.81 5.12 -10.55
C THR A 96 -10.78 6.29 -10.76
N GLU A 97 -12.01 6.20 -10.25
CA GLU A 97 -13.11 7.15 -10.48
C GLU A 97 -12.78 8.61 -10.08
N ASN A 98 -11.92 8.81 -9.07
CA ASN A 98 -11.47 10.12 -8.62
C ASN A 98 -10.07 10.51 -9.11
N GLN A 99 -9.49 9.83 -10.10
CA GLN A 99 -8.15 10.14 -10.61
C GLN A 99 -8.12 11.46 -11.39
N SER A 100 -7.97 12.57 -10.67
CA SER A 100 -7.51 13.83 -11.25
C SER A 100 -6.10 13.66 -11.81
N ARG A 101 -5.72 14.48 -12.81
CA ARG A 101 -4.39 14.46 -13.46
C ARG A 101 -3.21 14.47 -12.47
N ALA A 102 -3.40 14.99 -11.25
CA ALA A 102 -2.39 15.03 -10.18
C ALA A 102 -2.06 13.67 -9.53
N MET A 103 -2.89 12.63 -9.74
CA MET A 103 -2.72 11.32 -9.10
C MET A 103 -2.00 10.27 -9.97
N ARG A 104 -1.50 10.63 -11.17
CA ARG A 104 -0.78 9.73 -12.09
C ARG A 104 0.48 9.08 -11.48
N ASN A 105 1.05 9.65 -10.42
CA ASN A 105 2.28 9.17 -9.78
C ASN A 105 2.03 8.46 -8.43
N VAL A 106 0.77 8.15 -8.11
CA VAL A 106 0.40 7.46 -6.86
C VAL A 106 0.60 5.96 -7.05
N ALA A 107 1.55 5.39 -6.33
CA ALA A 107 1.76 3.95 -6.29
C ALA A 107 1.00 3.32 -5.12
N PHE A 108 0.60 2.06 -5.27
CA PHE A 108 0.18 1.27 -4.13
C PHE A 108 1.38 0.99 -3.25
N LEU A 109 1.26 1.29 -1.96
CA LEU A 109 2.27 0.96 -0.97
C LEU A 109 1.61 0.16 0.14
N ASP A 110 2.24 -0.96 0.46
CA ASP A 110 1.87 -1.90 1.51
C ASP A 110 3.00 -2.03 2.52
#